data_AF-A0A226EP60-F1
#
_entry.id   AF-A0A226EP60-F1
#
_cell.length_a   1.000
_cell.length_b   1.000
_cell.length_c   1.000
_cell.angle_alpha   90.00
_cell.angle_beta   90.00
_cell.angle_gamma   90.00
#
_symmetry.space_group_name_H-M   'P 1'
#
loop_
_entity.id
_entity.type
_entity.pdbx_description
1 polymer ?
#
loop_
_entity_poly.entity_id
_entity_poly.type
_entity_poly.pdbx_seq_one_letter_code
_entity_poly.pdbx_strand_id
1 'polypeptide(L)'
;MLHHAVLKVLIEVINLLRKNIKMAITISRIQKLRLLFVAGFILLLILITSKYSKPPQNNYHHNYHIKKIASPELIQIALAISTYDTKPVIKPSFKLRKAFDCDNLTPATKFSQRGSYWTLNNFIIGRKRYNCDESVTYTTHAEFGFLMDNLVPLAQRWAGPVSLSIFVPGTDFEEATKRLIWLRECSPHSDLIKDYVTVHFYFPSKNLPTPLSEDFEKMIFNQIDCNTLAFWNLSSTAKSYRSQHSLTYPINVGRNLAKETSTTKYVLASDIELYPNPGLVNSFLKMISNYEETNGGNKVFVLPIFEIDASLEQQLPEDKKQLVSLLENKLAVPFHYRICPHCHKIPRAEEWVLLGDKEEEDLKVFHVANRTGIHAHWEPIYIGTKDDPGYDERLNWEGLKDKMTQGLVLCLLDYEMHILNNGFLIHSPGIKSKGPSHEQWRKKLISQQFQIIHNIILPELKLLYGEKDGCVV
;
A
#
# COMPACT_ATOMS: atom_id res chain seq x y z
N MET A 1 -17.67 33.01 -0.82
CA MET A 1 -19.12 33.30 -0.82
C MET A 1 -19.66 33.86 0.50
N LEU A 2 -19.20 33.41 1.68
CA LEU A 2 -19.70 33.93 2.99
C LEU A 2 -19.42 35.42 3.24
N HIS A 3 -18.25 35.93 2.83
CA HIS A 3 -17.87 37.34 3.02
C HIS A 3 -18.73 38.35 2.23
N HIS A 4 -19.24 37.96 1.06
CA HIS A 4 -19.96 38.88 0.19
C HIS A 4 -21.43 39.07 0.63
N ALA A 5 -22.02 38.06 1.27
CA ALA A 5 -23.35 38.13 1.86
C ALA A 5 -23.36 39.00 3.14
N VAL A 6 -22.35 38.86 3.99
CA VAL A 6 -22.20 39.67 5.22
C VAL A 6 -22.03 41.16 4.89
N LEU A 7 -21.26 41.48 3.84
CA LEU A 7 -21.07 42.86 3.41
C LEU A 7 -22.35 43.50 2.88
N LYS A 8 -23.18 42.74 2.14
CA LYS A 8 -24.50 43.22 1.67
C LYS A 8 -25.43 43.53 2.84
N VAL A 9 -25.51 42.65 3.84
CA VAL A 9 -26.33 42.86 5.05
C VAL A 9 -25.85 44.09 5.84
N LEU A 10 -24.55 44.29 5.97
CA LEU A 10 -23.98 45.46 6.65
C LEU A 10 -24.33 46.78 5.94
N ILE A 11 -24.25 46.80 4.61
CA ILE A 11 -24.61 47.97 3.80
C ILE A 11 -26.11 48.27 3.94
N GLU A 12 -26.96 47.25 3.98
CA GLU A 12 -28.41 47.40 4.13
C GLU A 12 -28.80 47.92 5.52
N VAL A 13 -28.13 47.44 6.57
CA VAL A 13 -28.29 47.94 7.95
C VAL A 13 -27.81 49.40 8.07
N ILE A 14 -26.68 49.76 7.45
CA ILE A 14 -26.19 51.15 7.43
C ILE A 14 -27.15 52.06 6.67
N ASN A 15 -27.76 51.59 5.57
CA ASN A 15 -28.74 52.35 4.81
C ASN A 15 -30.06 52.54 5.59
N LEU A 16 -30.52 51.52 6.34
CA LEU A 16 -31.66 51.62 7.26
C LEU A 16 -31.40 52.61 8.40
N LEU A 17 -30.20 52.58 8.98
CA LEU A 17 -29.78 53.53 10.01
C LEU A 17 -29.71 54.97 9.45
N ARG A 18 -29.19 55.16 8.23
CA ARG A 18 -29.17 56.47 7.55
C ARG A 18 -30.57 56.99 7.22
N LYS A 19 -31.51 56.12 6.83
CA LYS A 19 -32.91 56.49 6.55
C LYS A 19 -33.64 56.95 7.81
N ASN A 20 -33.32 56.37 8.97
CA ASN A 20 -33.91 56.73 10.26
C ASN A 20 -33.27 57.95 10.94
N ILE A 21 -32.05 58.36 10.54
CA ILE A 21 -31.38 59.55 11.09
C ILE A 21 -31.95 60.87 10.52
N LYS A 22 -32.69 60.84 9.39
CA LYS A 22 -33.37 62.03 8.84
C LYS A 22 -34.78 62.31 9.41
N MET A 23 -35.30 61.46 10.29
CA MET A 23 -36.46 61.79 11.13
C MET A 23 -35.98 61.97 12.57
N ALA A 24 -35.80 63.22 12.94
CA ALA A 24 -35.40 63.59 14.28
C ALA A 24 -36.53 63.35 15.29
N ILE A 25 -36.13 63.16 16.55
CA ILE A 25 -36.89 63.50 17.77
C ILE A 25 -37.93 62.44 18.23
N THR A 26 -37.76 62.00 19.48
CA THR A 26 -38.66 61.16 20.31
C THR A 26 -38.63 59.63 20.12
N ILE A 27 -37.45 59.02 20.25
CA ILE A 27 -37.35 57.56 20.44
C ILE A 27 -37.56 57.22 21.92
N SER A 28 -38.61 56.46 22.24
CA SER A 28 -38.95 56.06 23.62
C SER A 28 -37.86 55.17 24.24
N ARG A 29 -37.77 55.16 25.57
CA ARG A 29 -36.79 54.38 26.36
C ARG A 29 -36.72 52.90 25.94
N ILE A 30 -37.83 52.33 25.49
CA ILE A 30 -37.96 50.92 25.07
C ILE A 30 -37.26 50.66 23.73
N GLN A 31 -37.34 51.60 22.77
CA GLN A 31 -36.67 51.45 21.47
C GLN A 31 -35.15 51.62 21.58
N LYS A 32 -34.66 52.49 22.50
CA LYS A 32 -33.23 52.56 22.84
C LYS A 32 -32.72 51.25 23.46
N LEU A 33 -33.51 50.61 24.33
CA LEU A 33 -33.17 49.29 24.88
C LEU A 33 -33.08 48.21 23.80
N ARG A 34 -34.00 48.20 22.83
CA ARG A 34 -33.96 47.24 21.70
C ARG A 34 -32.73 47.44 20.82
N LEU A 35 -32.36 48.69 20.52
CA LEU A 35 -31.13 49.00 19.77
C LEU A 35 -29.85 48.57 20.52
N LEU A 36 -29.80 48.78 21.83
CA LEU A 36 -28.71 48.30 22.68
C LEU A 36 -28.64 46.76 22.73
N PHE A 37 -29.80 46.09 22.78
CA PHE A 37 -29.85 44.63 22.78
C PHE A 37 -29.39 44.03 21.45
N VAL A 38 -29.79 44.63 20.32
CA VAL A 38 -29.33 44.22 18.97
C VAL A 38 -27.84 44.49 18.81
N ALA A 39 -27.34 45.64 19.26
CA ALA A 39 -25.91 45.93 19.24
C ALA A 39 -25.09 44.95 20.11
N GLY A 40 -25.60 44.60 21.30
CA GLY A 40 -24.99 43.59 22.17
C GLY A 40 -24.98 42.19 21.56
N PHE A 41 -26.05 41.79 20.87
CA PHE A 41 -26.14 40.51 20.19
C PHE A 41 -25.18 40.42 19.00
N ILE A 42 -25.02 41.51 18.24
CA ILE A 42 -24.04 41.60 17.15
C ILE A 42 -22.61 41.54 17.71
N LEU A 43 -22.33 42.23 18.83
CA LEU A 43 -21.02 42.16 19.48
C LEU A 43 -20.71 40.74 19.98
N LEU A 44 -21.71 40.03 20.51
CA LEU A 44 -21.58 38.64 20.95
C LEU A 44 -21.29 37.71 19.76
N LEU A 45 -21.96 37.89 18.62
CA LEU A 45 -21.70 37.14 17.39
C LEU A 45 -20.30 37.41 16.83
N ILE A 46 -19.82 38.66 16.88
CA ILE A 46 -18.45 39.01 16.50
C ILE A 46 -17.43 38.36 17.44
N LEU A 47 -17.70 38.34 18.75
CA LEU A 47 -16.82 37.69 19.74
C LEU A 47 -16.80 36.17 19.58
N ILE A 48 -17.94 35.53 19.28
CA ILE A 48 -18.02 34.09 19.04
C ILE A 48 -17.28 33.74 17.74
N THR A 49 -17.49 34.48 16.65
CA THR A 49 -16.79 34.24 15.38
C THR A 49 -15.28 34.55 15.49
N SER A 50 -14.89 35.53 16.30
CA SER A 50 -13.48 35.79 16.67
C SER A 50 -12.85 34.64 17.46
N LYS A 51 -13.60 34.02 18.39
CA LYS A 51 -13.14 32.86 19.20
C LYS A 51 -12.97 31.59 18.37
N TYR A 52 -13.76 31.43 17.30
CA TYR A 52 -13.69 30.27 16.40
C TYR A 52 -12.77 30.45 15.18
N SER A 53 -12.11 31.60 15.05
CA SER A 53 -11.16 31.89 13.96
C SER A 53 -9.69 31.70 14.34
N LYS A 54 -9.38 31.19 15.53
CA LYS A 54 -8.01 30.86 15.94
C LYS A 54 -7.93 29.41 16.43
N PRO A 55 -7.06 28.57 15.85
CA PRO A 55 -6.79 27.26 16.44
C PRO A 55 -6.16 27.44 17.83
N PRO A 56 -6.34 26.50 18.77
CA PRO A 56 -5.70 26.59 20.07
C PRO A 56 -4.18 26.56 19.89
N GLN A 57 -3.53 27.66 20.26
CA GLN A 57 -2.08 27.70 20.47
C GLN A 57 -1.77 26.90 21.74
N ASN A 58 -1.37 25.65 21.58
CA ASN A 58 -0.60 24.97 22.62
C ASN A 58 0.77 25.64 22.71
N ASN A 59 1.00 26.37 23.79
CA ASN A 59 2.32 26.83 24.19
C ASN A 59 3.13 25.64 24.69
N TYR A 60 3.76 24.93 23.75
CA TYR A 60 5.02 24.22 23.99
C TYR A 60 6.05 24.83 23.05
N HIS A 61 6.85 25.78 23.56
CA HIS A 61 8.02 26.26 22.87
C HIS A 61 9.09 25.16 22.83
N HIS A 62 9.07 24.37 21.76
CA HIS A 62 10.28 23.80 21.20
C HIS A 62 10.44 24.38 19.79
N ASN A 63 11.31 25.38 19.68
CA ASN A 63 11.76 25.92 18.40
C ASN A 63 12.58 24.86 17.67
N TYR A 64 11.91 24.00 16.92
CA TYR A 64 12.52 23.36 15.76
C TYR A 64 11.85 23.95 14.52
N HIS A 65 12.54 24.87 13.85
CA HIS A 65 12.24 25.19 12.46
C HIS A 65 12.62 23.97 11.61
N ILE A 66 11.74 22.96 11.57
CA ILE A 66 11.89 21.82 10.66
C ILE A 66 11.59 22.37 9.26
N LYS A 67 12.63 22.73 8.51
CA LYS A 67 12.52 22.94 7.05
C LYS A 67 11.96 21.64 6.44
N LYS A 68 11.23 21.68 5.32
CA LYS A 68 10.74 20.46 4.64
C LYS A 68 11.49 20.32 3.32
N ILE A 69 11.83 19.09 2.91
CA ILE A 69 12.54 18.85 1.64
C ILE A 69 11.61 19.18 0.47
N ALA A 70 12.12 19.90 -0.52
CA ALA A 70 11.37 20.26 -1.72
C ALA A 70 11.47 19.17 -2.81
N SER A 71 10.51 19.13 -3.74
CA SER A 71 10.50 18.14 -4.82
C SER A 71 11.78 18.10 -5.69
N PRO A 72 12.47 19.23 -5.99
CA PRO A 72 13.71 19.18 -6.76
C PRO A 72 14.84 18.45 -6.02
N GLU A 73 14.95 18.63 -4.70
CA GLU A 73 15.97 17.99 -3.87
C GLU A 73 15.78 16.46 -3.87
N LEU A 74 14.53 15.98 -3.72
CA LEU A 74 14.20 14.55 -3.80
C LEU A 74 14.57 13.93 -5.16
N ILE A 75 14.41 14.67 -6.25
CA ILE A 75 14.79 14.21 -7.58
C ILE A 75 16.32 14.15 -7.71
N GLN A 76 17.05 15.14 -7.19
CA GLN A 76 18.52 15.12 -7.20
C GLN A 76 19.08 13.94 -6.40
N ILE A 77 18.47 13.60 -5.25
CA ILE A 77 18.84 12.41 -4.48
C ILE A 77 18.58 11.14 -5.29
N ALA A 78 17.43 11.04 -5.96
CA ALA A 78 17.11 9.89 -6.81
C ALA A 78 18.16 9.71 -7.92
N LEU A 79 18.54 10.82 -8.58
CA LEU A 79 19.57 10.83 -9.62
C LEU A 79 20.93 10.41 -9.05
N ALA A 80 21.34 10.93 -7.89
CA ALA A 80 22.58 10.54 -7.23
C ALA A 80 22.60 9.03 -6.91
N ILE A 81 21.50 8.48 -6.38
CA ILE A 81 21.41 7.03 -6.11
C ILE A 81 21.45 6.20 -7.40
N SER A 82 20.91 6.73 -8.49
CA SER A 82 21.01 6.09 -9.81
C SER A 82 22.43 6.10 -10.37
N THR A 83 23.31 7.05 -9.99
CA THR A 83 24.70 7.06 -10.45
C THR A 83 25.54 5.90 -9.91
N TYR A 84 25.15 5.28 -8.79
CA TYR A 84 25.75 4.01 -8.34
C TYR A 84 25.53 2.87 -9.33
N ASP A 85 24.58 3.02 -10.26
CA ASP A 85 24.23 2.04 -11.28
C ASP A 85 24.91 2.33 -12.62
N THR A 86 26.25 2.42 -12.60
CA THR A 86 27.05 2.64 -13.82
C THR A 86 27.06 1.45 -14.78
N LYS A 87 26.45 0.33 -14.41
CA LYS A 87 26.42 -0.90 -15.23
C LYS A 87 25.31 -0.84 -16.27
N PRO A 88 25.53 -1.42 -17.47
CA PRO A 88 24.53 -1.44 -18.52
C PRO A 88 23.27 -2.18 -18.07
N VAL A 89 22.12 -1.70 -18.55
CA VAL A 89 20.83 -2.35 -18.39
C VAL A 89 20.91 -3.80 -18.90
N ILE A 90 20.51 -4.75 -18.04
CA ILE A 90 20.55 -6.17 -18.36
C ILE A 90 19.17 -6.58 -18.86
N LYS A 91 19.08 -7.15 -20.07
CA LYS A 91 17.83 -7.75 -20.56
C LYS A 91 17.82 -9.26 -20.23
N PRO A 92 16.67 -9.84 -19.83
CA PRO A 92 16.53 -11.28 -19.65
C PRO A 92 16.66 -12.01 -21.00
N SER A 93 17.06 -13.28 -20.97
CA SER A 93 17.24 -14.13 -22.15
C SER A 93 16.02 -15.00 -22.48
N PHE A 94 14.90 -14.84 -21.77
CA PHE A 94 13.72 -15.67 -21.94
C PHE A 94 12.84 -15.15 -23.09
N LYS A 95 12.48 -16.04 -24.03
CA LYS A 95 11.52 -15.73 -25.10
C LYS A 95 10.30 -16.62 -24.96
N LEU A 96 9.15 -16.00 -24.82
CA LEU A 96 7.86 -16.69 -24.90
C LEU A 96 7.60 -17.23 -26.31
N ARG A 97 6.80 -18.29 -26.39
CA ARG A 97 6.31 -18.84 -27.67
C ARG A 97 5.22 -17.97 -28.32
N LYS A 98 4.50 -17.17 -27.52
CA LYS A 98 3.43 -16.27 -27.94
C LYS A 98 3.59 -14.95 -27.19
N ALA A 99 3.62 -13.83 -27.93
CA ALA A 99 3.62 -12.50 -27.35
C ALA A 99 2.22 -12.16 -26.81
N PHE A 100 2.15 -11.50 -25.65
CA PHE A 100 0.90 -10.96 -25.13
C PHE A 100 0.66 -9.56 -25.69
N ASP A 101 -0.60 -9.20 -25.91
CA ASP A 101 -0.97 -7.82 -26.20
C ASP A 101 -0.74 -6.98 -24.93
N CYS A 102 0.32 -6.16 -24.95
CA CYS A 102 0.71 -5.20 -23.92
C CYS A 102 1.79 -4.24 -24.42
N ASP A 103 1.88 -3.06 -23.81
CA ASP A 103 2.89 -2.06 -24.13
C ASP A 103 4.15 -2.21 -23.28
N ASN A 104 5.31 -2.10 -23.93
CA ASN A 104 6.60 -2.03 -23.23
C ASN A 104 6.80 -0.64 -22.62
N LEU A 105 6.86 -0.59 -21.28
CA LEU A 105 7.01 0.65 -20.53
C LEU A 105 8.46 0.85 -20.08
N THR A 106 8.96 2.08 -20.19
CA THR A 106 10.23 2.49 -19.59
C THR A 106 9.96 3.21 -18.27
N PRO A 107 10.45 2.71 -17.12
CA PRO A 107 10.22 3.35 -15.84
C PRO A 107 10.98 4.68 -15.78
N ALA A 108 10.28 5.73 -15.38
CA ALA A 108 10.84 7.07 -15.22
C ALA A 108 10.56 7.59 -13.82
N THR A 109 11.55 8.26 -13.21
CA THR A 109 11.40 8.90 -11.91
C THR A 109 10.38 10.03 -12.01
N LYS A 110 9.35 10.00 -11.16
CA LYS A 110 8.27 10.99 -11.18
C LYS A 110 7.84 11.35 -9.77
N PHE A 111 7.83 12.65 -9.49
CA PHE A 111 7.19 13.19 -8.29
C PHE A 111 5.76 13.61 -8.64
N SER A 112 4.77 13.10 -7.91
CA SER A 112 3.35 13.39 -8.18
C SER A 112 2.51 13.44 -6.91
N GLN A 113 1.38 14.14 -6.98
CA GLN A 113 0.38 14.13 -5.93
C GLN A 113 -0.65 13.02 -6.20
N ARG A 114 -0.98 12.23 -5.17
CA ARG A 114 -2.02 11.19 -5.19
C ARG A 114 -2.95 11.41 -4.00
N GLY A 115 -4.05 12.10 -4.23
CA GLY A 115 -4.97 12.52 -3.16
C GLY A 115 -4.27 13.33 -2.06
N SER A 116 -4.31 12.82 -0.83
CA SER A 116 -3.64 13.41 0.34
C SER A 116 -2.18 12.97 0.55
N TYR A 117 -1.60 12.31 -0.46
CA TYR A 117 -0.23 11.80 -0.44
C TYR A 117 0.59 12.40 -1.57
N TRP A 118 1.90 12.50 -1.35
CA TRP A 118 2.88 12.67 -2.40
C TRP A 118 3.54 11.33 -2.69
N THR A 119 3.83 11.07 -3.95
CA THR A 119 4.51 9.87 -4.42
C THR A 119 5.78 10.25 -5.18
N LEU A 120 6.83 9.47 -4.97
CA LEU A 120 8.08 9.52 -5.70
C LEU A 120 8.27 8.16 -6.35
N ASN A 121 7.78 8.05 -7.58
CA ASN A 121 7.75 6.82 -8.34
C ASN A 121 9.13 6.57 -8.94
N ASN A 122 9.58 5.31 -8.98
CA ASN A 122 10.84 4.91 -9.60
C ASN A 122 12.03 5.71 -9.01
N PHE A 123 12.07 5.80 -7.68
CA PHE A 123 13.12 6.49 -6.94
C PHE A 123 14.45 5.74 -7.04
N ILE A 124 14.41 4.41 -6.86
CA ILE A 124 15.48 3.49 -7.22
C ILE A 124 14.91 2.60 -8.30
N ILE A 125 15.69 2.32 -9.34
CA ILE A 125 15.22 1.50 -10.44
C ILE A 125 16.14 0.30 -10.61
N GLY A 126 15.58 -0.91 -10.70
CA GLY A 126 16.34 -2.13 -10.96
C GLY A 126 17.04 -2.10 -12.33
N ARG A 127 18.24 -2.69 -12.39
CA ARG A 127 19.07 -2.80 -13.60
C ARG A 127 18.44 -3.68 -14.68
N LYS A 128 17.77 -4.79 -14.27
CA LYS A 128 17.15 -5.70 -15.21
C LYS A 128 15.84 -5.11 -15.72
N ARG A 129 15.70 -5.10 -17.05
CA ARG A 129 14.50 -4.61 -17.74
C ARG A 129 13.79 -5.76 -18.41
N TYR A 130 12.48 -5.75 -18.28
CA TYR A 130 11.61 -6.75 -18.85
C TYR A 130 10.67 -6.04 -19.82
N ASN A 131 10.46 -6.64 -20.98
CA ASN A 131 9.28 -6.35 -21.77
C ASN A 131 8.03 -6.78 -20.98
N CYS A 132 6.88 -6.26 -21.39
CA CYS A 132 5.64 -6.45 -20.64
C CYS A 132 5.22 -7.92 -20.51
N ASP A 133 5.68 -8.78 -21.43
CA ASP A 133 5.39 -10.21 -21.49
C ASP A 133 6.54 -11.10 -20.98
N GLU A 134 7.73 -10.56 -20.71
CA GLU A 134 8.91 -11.37 -20.36
C GLU A 134 8.95 -11.83 -18.89
N SER A 135 8.09 -11.29 -18.04
CA SER A 135 8.08 -11.60 -16.60
C SER A 135 6.75 -11.28 -15.94
N VAL A 136 6.67 -11.60 -14.64
CA VAL A 136 5.61 -11.18 -13.73
C VAL A 136 6.25 -10.25 -12.70
N THR A 137 5.65 -9.11 -12.39
CA THR A 137 6.16 -8.22 -11.33
C THR A 137 5.56 -8.59 -9.98
N TYR A 138 6.40 -8.82 -8.97
CA TYR A 138 5.95 -8.89 -7.58
C TYR A 138 5.73 -7.45 -7.10
N THR A 139 4.48 -7.07 -6.86
CA THR A 139 4.13 -5.73 -6.40
C THR A 139 3.85 -5.78 -4.92
N THR A 140 4.59 -5.01 -4.13
CA THR A 140 4.50 -5.06 -2.68
C THR A 140 4.63 -3.70 -2.04
N HIS A 141 4.35 -3.67 -0.75
CA HIS A 141 4.41 -2.46 0.05
C HIS A 141 5.02 -2.76 1.42
N ALA A 142 5.72 -1.79 2.00
CA ALA A 142 6.35 -1.95 3.30
C ALA A 142 6.49 -0.64 4.07
N GLU A 143 6.70 -0.78 5.37
CA GLU A 143 7.43 0.22 6.17
C GLU A 143 8.91 -0.16 6.21
N PHE A 144 9.79 0.78 6.52
CA PHE A 144 11.24 0.53 6.49
C PHE A 144 11.69 -0.61 7.42
N GLY A 145 10.93 -0.89 8.49
CA GLY A 145 11.23 -1.94 9.45
C GLY A 145 11.19 -3.35 8.86
N PHE A 146 10.46 -3.57 7.77
CA PHE A 146 10.32 -4.87 7.12
C PHE A 146 11.42 -5.14 6.08
N LEU A 147 12.25 -4.14 5.75
CA LEU A 147 13.17 -4.24 4.62
C LEU A 147 14.32 -5.22 4.87
N MET A 148 14.93 -5.17 6.06
CA MET A 148 16.14 -5.94 6.38
C MET A 148 15.88 -7.45 6.32
N ASP A 149 14.75 -7.88 6.87
CA ASP A 149 14.45 -9.31 7.03
C ASP A 149 13.81 -9.92 5.78
N ASN A 150 13.06 -9.12 5.00
CA ASN A 150 12.19 -9.68 3.97
C ASN A 150 12.64 -9.41 2.53
N LEU A 151 13.36 -8.32 2.25
CA LEU A 151 13.59 -7.92 0.86
C LEU A 151 14.55 -8.86 0.12
N VAL A 152 15.63 -9.30 0.77
CA VAL A 152 16.60 -10.24 0.17
C VAL A 152 15.98 -11.63 -0.04
N PRO A 153 15.34 -12.26 0.98
CA PRO A 153 14.65 -13.55 0.77
C PRO A 153 13.58 -13.50 -0.32
N LEU A 154 12.79 -12.43 -0.35
CA LEU A 154 11.79 -12.23 -1.40
C LEU A 154 12.43 -12.16 -2.79
N ALA A 155 13.48 -11.35 -2.96
CA ALA A 155 14.18 -11.20 -4.24
C ALA A 155 14.83 -12.51 -4.71
N GLN A 156 15.36 -13.31 -3.78
CA GLN A 156 15.92 -14.64 -4.07
C GLN A 156 14.87 -15.60 -4.61
N ARG A 157 13.73 -15.74 -3.92
CA ARG A 157 12.71 -16.72 -4.30
C ARG A 157 11.87 -16.28 -5.49
N TRP A 158 11.62 -14.98 -5.61
CA TRP A 158 10.91 -14.44 -6.77
C TRP A 158 11.75 -14.48 -8.04
N ALA A 159 13.04 -14.13 -7.95
CA ALA A 159 13.99 -14.11 -9.05
C ALA A 159 13.48 -13.37 -10.32
N GLY A 160 12.68 -12.34 -10.12
CA GLY A 160 12.05 -11.51 -11.16
C GLY A 160 11.83 -10.08 -10.67
N PRO A 161 11.23 -9.20 -11.50
CA PRO A 161 11.07 -7.79 -11.14
C PRO A 161 10.19 -7.62 -9.90
N VAL A 162 10.61 -6.74 -8.99
CA VAL A 162 9.88 -6.35 -7.78
C VAL A 162 9.59 -4.85 -7.84
N SER A 163 8.32 -4.47 -7.72
CA SER A 163 7.92 -3.08 -7.48
C SER A 163 7.56 -2.93 -6.00
N LEU A 164 8.38 -2.16 -5.27
CA LEU A 164 8.28 -1.98 -3.83
C LEU A 164 7.88 -0.54 -3.52
N SER A 165 6.68 -0.36 -2.97
CA SER A 165 6.24 0.93 -2.42
C SER A 165 6.54 1.03 -0.93
N ILE A 166 7.11 2.13 -0.46
CA ILE A 166 7.48 2.29 0.96
C ILE A 166 6.84 3.55 1.52
N PHE A 167 6.12 3.38 2.63
CA PHE A 167 5.54 4.49 3.36
C PHE A 167 6.58 5.16 4.24
N VAL A 168 6.84 6.45 3.98
CA VAL A 168 7.98 7.16 4.57
C VAL A 168 7.62 8.56 5.08
N PRO A 169 6.71 8.69 6.07
CA PRO A 169 6.37 9.98 6.64
C PRO A 169 7.54 10.59 7.44
N GLY A 170 7.78 11.90 7.30
CA GLY A 170 8.74 12.62 8.14
C GLY A 170 10.16 12.03 8.09
N THR A 171 10.70 11.60 9.24
CA THR A 171 12.05 11.05 9.35
C THR A 171 12.20 9.63 8.77
N ASP A 172 11.08 8.95 8.46
CA ASP A 172 11.09 7.58 7.94
C ASP A 172 11.68 7.51 6.52
N PHE A 173 11.72 8.62 5.79
CA PHE A 173 12.36 8.71 4.47
C PHE A 173 13.84 8.40 4.53
N GLU A 174 14.58 9.11 5.38
CA GLU A 174 16.01 8.93 5.54
C GLU A 174 16.34 7.50 6.03
N GLU A 175 15.57 7.01 7.00
CA GLU A 175 15.70 5.67 7.56
C GLU A 175 15.43 4.55 6.55
N ALA A 176 14.44 4.73 5.67
CA ALA A 176 14.18 3.79 4.58
C ALA A 176 15.31 3.83 3.54
N THR A 177 15.76 5.02 3.14
CA THR A 177 16.79 5.16 2.11
C THR A 177 18.13 4.60 2.56
N LYS A 178 18.56 4.82 3.81
CA LYS A 178 19.79 4.21 4.37
C LYS A 178 19.75 2.68 4.28
N ARG A 179 18.63 2.09 4.70
CA ARG A 179 18.39 0.64 4.66
C ARG A 179 18.43 0.09 3.23
N LEU A 180 17.74 0.76 2.29
CA LEU A 180 17.73 0.35 0.89
C LEU A 180 19.10 0.44 0.24
N ILE A 181 19.84 1.52 0.49
CA ILE A 181 21.19 1.69 -0.02
C ILE A 181 22.09 0.58 0.52
N TRP A 182 22.01 0.27 1.81
CA TRP A 182 22.77 -0.82 2.40
C TRP A 182 22.39 -2.19 1.79
N LEU A 183 21.10 -2.49 1.65
CA LEU A 183 20.64 -3.72 0.98
C LEU A 183 21.11 -3.81 -0.46
N ARG A 184 21.11 -2.68 -1.16
CA ARG A 184 21.48 -2.63 -2.57
C ARG A 184 22.99 -2.70 -2.77
N GLU A 185 23.80 -2.18 -1.86
CA GLU A 185 25.26 -2.09 -2.07
C GLU A 185 26.06 -3.10 -1.25
N CYS A 186 25.60 -3.46 -0.06
CA CYS A 186 26.41 -4.16 0.94
C CYS A 186 25.84 -5.50 1.40
N SER A 187 24.54 -5.75 1.26
CA SER A 187 23.97 -7.01 1.77
C SER A 187 24.48 -8.23 0.99
N PRO A 188 24.43 -9.42 1.61
CA PRO A 188 24.48 -10.67 0.84
C PRO A 188 23.43 -10.61 -0.28
N HIS A 189 23.82 -11.06 -1.47
CA HIS A 189 22.98 -11.03 -2.67
C HIS A 189 22.50 -9.63 -3.10
N SER A 190 23.28 -8.59 -2.80
CA SER A 190 23.03 -7.21 -3.25
C SER A 190 22.78 -7.09 -4.77
N ASP A 191 23.40 -7.94 -5.59
CA ASP A 191 23.13 -8.00 -7.03
C ASP A 191 21.67 -8.32 -7.37
N LEU A 192 20.96 -9.12 -6.57
CA LEU A 192 19.53 -9.38 -6.77
C LEU A 192 18.71 -8.12 -6.50
N ILE A 193 19.07 -7.36 -5.48
CA ILE A 193 18.42 -6.08 -5.16
C ILE A 193 18.66 -5.08 -6.30
N LYS A 194 19.91 -4.94 -6.75
CA LYS A 194 20.28 -4.08 -7.89
C LYS A 194 19.56 -4.49 -9.17
N ASP A 195 19.43 -5.79 -9.42
CA ASP A 195 18.84 -6.30 -10.65
C ASP A 195 17.32 -6.13 -10.67
N TYR A 196 16.65 -6.52 -9.60
CA TYR A 196 15.21 -6.77 -9.64
C TYR A 196 14.35 -5.70 -8.96
N VAL A 197 14.88 -4.97 -7.98
CA VAL A 197 14.04 -4.14 -7.10
C VAL A 197 13.96 -2.71 -7.62
N THR A 198 12.74 -2.28 -7.94
CA THR A 198 12.38 -0.88 -8.20
C THR A 198 11.59 -0.35 -7.01
N VAL A 199 12.01 0.80 -6.48
CA VAL A 199 11.47 1.39 -5.26
C VAL A 199 10.70 2.66 -5.55
N HIS A 200 9.55 2.80 -4.90
CA HIS A 200 8.69 3.96 -4.91
C HIS A 200 8.48 4.43 -3.48
N PHE A 201 8.49 5.73 -3.24
CA PHE A 201 8.16 6.30 -1.94
C PHE A 201 6.81 6.98 -1.96
N TYR A 202 6.11 6.94 -0.82
CA TYR A 202 4.93 7.77 -0.62
C TYR A 202 4.82 8.24 0.83
N PHE A 203 4.26 9.43 1.00
CA PHE A 203 4.14 10.08 2.31
C PHE A 203 2.97 11.07 2.34
N PRO A 204 2.36 11.31 3.52
CA PRO A 204 1.21 12.22 3.63
C PRO A 204 1.62 13.65 3.33
N SER A 205 0.76 14.44 2.67
CA SER A 205 1.05 15.85 2.36
C SER A 205 1.32 16.72 3.60
N LYS A 206 0.82 16.30 4.76
CA LYS A 206 1.07 16.98 6.05
C LYS A 206 2.41 16.59 6.68
N ASN A 207 2.96 15.43 6.33
CA ASN A 207 4.15 14.82 6.91
C ASN A 207 5.21 14.55 5.83
N LEU A 208 5.58 15.61 5.11
CA LEU A 208 6.69 15.57 4.14
C LEU A 208 8.00 15.15 4.82
N PRO A 209 8.96 14.57 4.07
CA PRO A 209 10.30 14.32 4.56
C PRO A 209 10.92 15.54 5.25
N THR A 210 11.48 15.29 6.44
CA THR A 210 12.28 16.29 7.16
C THR A 210 13.61 16.52 6.43
N PRO A 211 14.32 17.63 6.66
CA PRO A 211 15.61 17.88 6.03
C PRO A 211 16.55 16.72 6.33
N LEU A 212 17.37 16.38 5.34
CA LEU A 212 18.35 15.33 5.46
C LEU A 212 19.40 15.68 6.51
N SER A 213 19.86 14.68 7.25
CA SER A 213 21.07 14.85 8.06
C SER A 213 22.30 15.06 7.17
N GLU A 214 23.26 15.85 7.64
CA GLU A 214 24.53 16.06 6.92
C GLU A 214 25.26 14.74 6.64
N ASP A 215 25.17 13.78 7.57
CA ASP A 215 25.76 12.46 7.42
C ASP A 215 25.09 11.67 6.30
N PHE A 216 23.77 11.78 6.15
CA PHE A 216 23.04 11.15 5.07
C PHE A 216 23.33 11.78 3.71
N GLU A 217 23.46 13.11 3.64
CA GLU A 217 23.89 13.78 2.41
C GLU A 217 25.30 13.30 2.01
N LYS A 218 26.26 13.31 2.94
CA LYS A 218 27.62 12.78 2.70
C LYS A 218 27.58 11.32 2.24
N MET A 219 26.70 10.51 2.81
CA MET A 219 26.54 9.10 2.43
C MET A 219 26.06 8.93 0.98
N ILE A 220 25.07 9.70 0.53
CA ILE A 220 24.51 9.60 -0.83
C ILE A 220 25.46 10.14 -1.90
N PHE A 221 26.26 11.17 -1.57
CA PHE A 221 27.12 11.82 -2.55
C PHE A 221 28.54 11.24 -2.59
N ASN A 222 28.92 10.39 -1.62
CA ASN A 222 30.23 9.73 -1.58
C ASN A 222 30.12 8.21 -1.79
N GLN A 223 31.24 7.53 -1.99
CA GLN A 223 31.27 6.08 -2.10
C GLN A 223 30.94 5.42 -0.76
N ILE A 224 30.00 4.47 -0.78
CA ILE A 224 29.55 3.74 0.41
C ILE A 224 30.63 2.76 0.87
N ASP A 225 31.00 2.84 2.15
CA ASP A 225 31.91 1.88 2.80
C ASP A 225 31.11 0.83 3.58
N CYS A 226 30.97 -0.35 2.98
CA CYS A 226 30.26 -1.50 3.56
C CYS A 226 30.93 -2.07 4.83
N ASN A 227 32.17 -1.67 5.15
CA ASN A 227 32.89 -2.14 6.34
C ASN A 227 32.61 -1.29 7.59
N THR A 228 31.90 -0.17 7.46
CA THR A 228 31.60 0.69 8.62
C THR A 228 30.50 0.07 9.50
N LEU A 229 30.86 -0.19 10.77
CA LEU A 229 29.96 -0.71 11.81
C LEU A 229 28.71 0.18 12.05
N ALA A 230 28.75 1.45 11.64
CA ALA A 230 27.63 2.38 11.76
C ALA A 230 26.35 1.92 11.01
N PHE A 231 26.50 1.23 9.86
CA PHE A 231 25.34 0.68 9.13
C PHE A 231 24.73 -0.54 9.82
N TRP A 232 25.55 -1.36 10.48
CA TRP A 232 25.07 -2.50 11.27
C TRP A 232 24.32 -2.05 12.53
N ASN A 233 24.59 -0.83 13.00
CA ASN A 233 23.83 -0.14 14.05
C ASN A 233 22.57 0.59 13.53
N LEU A 234 22.08 0.31 12.30
CA LEU A 234 20.71 0.63 11.88
C LEU A 234 19.74 -0.20 12.74
N SER A 235 19.65 0.18 14.01
CA SER A 235 18.98 -0.58 15.04
C SER A 235 17.54 -0.81 14.61
N SER A 236 17.10 -2.06 14.73
CA SER A 236 15.68 -2.44 14.69
C SER A 236 14.83 -1.70 15.74
N THR A 237 15.45 -0.94 16.65
CA THR A 237 14.81 -0.12 17.67
C THR A 237 14.46 1.31 17.24
N ALA A 238 14.83 1.75 16.03
CA ALA A 238 14.45 3.07 15.53
C ALA A 238 12.91 3.18 15.48
N LYS A 239 12.31 3.93 16.41
CA LYS A 239 10.87 4.15 16.44
C LYS A 239 10.46 4.92 15.18
N SER A 240 9.60 4.34 14.35
CA SER A 240 9.10 5.02 13.16
C SER A 240 8.40 6.33 13.51
N TYR A 241 8.60 7.34 12.68
CA TYR A 241 7.86 8.61 12.72
C TYR A 241 6.36 8.34 12.76
N ARG A 242 5.90 7.36 11.96
CA ARG A 242 4.53 6.86 11.98
C ARG A 242 4.05 6.51 13.39
N SER A 243 4.80 5.67 14.11
CA SER A 243 4.48 5.25 15.48
C SER A 243 4.51 6.44 16.45
N GLN A 244 5.56 7.26 16.36
CA GLN A 244 5.73 8.45 17.22
C GLN A 244 4.59 9.47 17.08
N HIS A 245 4.02 9.59 15.88
CA HIS A 245 2.95 10.55 15.56
C HIS A 245 1.57 9.89 15.43
N SER A 246 1.43 8.61 15.82
CA SER A 246 0.17 7.85 15.76
C SER A 246 -0.52 7.92 14.39
N LEU A 247 0.27 7.82 13.31
CA LEU A 247 -0.25 7.82 11.94
C LEU A 247 -0.71 6.40 11.54
N THR A 248 -1.85 6.32 10.86
CA THR A 248 -2.34 5.08 10.24
C THR A 248 -1.49 4.70 9.03
N TYR A 249 -1.34 3.41 8.76
CA TYR A 249 -0.63 2.91 7.59
C TYR A 249 -1.55 2.85 6.36
N PRO A 250 -1.34 3.70 5.32
CA PRO A 250 -2.22 3.76 4.15
C PRO A 250 -1.86 2.67 3.14
N ILE A 251 -2.09 1.43 3.56
CA ILE A 251 -1.65 0.21 2.89
C ILE A 251 -2.08 0.12 1.43
N ASN A 252 -3.31 0.53 1.12
CA ASN A 252 -3.86 0.45 -0.23
C ASN A 252 -3.28 1.48 -1.21
N VAL A 253 -2.79 2.63 -0.70
CA VAL A 253 -2.02 3.58 -1.52
C VAL A 253 -0.73 2.92 -1.99
N GLY A 254 -0.03 2.21 -1.11
CA GLY A 254 1.17 1.46 -1.46
C GLY A 254 0.90 0.36 -2.47
N ARG A 255 -0.14 -0.47 -2.23
CA ARG A 255 -0.53 -1.55 -3.15
C ARG A 255 -0.79 -1.04 -4.57
N ASN A 256 -1.61 -0.01 -4.70
CA ASN A 256 -1.92 0.56 -6.01
C ASN A 256 -0.71 1.22 -6.64
N LEU A 257 0.11 1.95 -5.86
CA LEU A 257 1.32 2.58 -6.38
C LEU A 257 2.30 1.56 -6.96
N ALA A 258 2.55 0.45 -6.26
CA ALA A 258 3.42 -0.62 -6.75
C ALA A 258 2.83 -1.31 -7.99
N LYS A 259 1.51 -1.52 -7.99
CA LYS A 259 0.79 -2.15 -9.10
C LYS A 259 0.84 -1.30 -10.38
N GLU A 260 0.43 -0.04 -10.29
CA GLU A 260 0.34 0.91 -11.42
C GLU A 260 1.71 1.28 -12.02
N THR A 261 2.79 1.16 -11.25
CA THR A 261 4.14 1.49 -11.71
C THR A 261 4.92 0.30 -12.24
N SER A 262 4.35 -0.90 -12.14
CA SER A 262 4.90 -2.12 -12.75
C SER A 262 4.98 -2.00 -14.28
N THR A 263 6.01 -2.61 -14.87
CA THR A 263 6.23 -2.59 -16.33
C THR A 263 5.76 -3.85 -17.03
N THR A 264 5.36 -4.88 -16.28
CA THR A 264 4.89 -6.16 -16.80
C THR A 264 3.36 -6.19 -16.89
N LYS A 265 2.82 -7.04 -17.75
CA LYS A 265 1.37 -7.26 -17.89
C LYS A 265 0.81 -7.95 -16.64
N TYR A 266 1.48 -9.02 -16.21
CA TYR A 266 1.07 -9.82 -15.07
C TYR A 266 1.78 -9.36 -13.80
N VAL A 267 1.02 -9.26 -12.71
CA VAL A 267 1.51 -8.81 -11.42
C VAL A 267 1.03 -9.73 -10.30
N LEU A 268 1.88 -9.92 -9.29
CA LEU A 268 1.51 -10.56 -8.03
C LEU A 268 1.45 -9.49 -6.94
N ALA A 269 0.24 -9.04 -6.59
CA ALA A 269 0.03 -8.08 -5.50
C ALA A 269 0.00 -8.81 -4.16
N SER A 270 1.07 -8.67 -3.38
CA SER A 270 1.26 -9.47 -2.18
C SER A 270 2.10 -8.74 -1.12
N ASP A 271 1.92 -9.11 0.13
CA ASP A 271 2.62 -8.51 1.27
C ASP A 271 4.11 -8.94 1.24
N ILE A 272 5.04 -8.11 1.77
CA ILE A 272 6.50 -8.34 1.62
C ILE A 272 6.99 -9.62 2.32
N GLU A 273 6.24 -10.09 3.32
CA GLU A 273 6.54 -11.27 4.14
C GLU A 273 5.95 -12.57 3.56
N LEU A 274 5.35 -12.51 2.35
CA LEU A 274 4.79 -13.67 1.66
C LEU A 274 5.73 -14.14 0.55
N TYR A 275 6.45 -15.21 0.81
CA TYR A 275 7.47 -15.73 -0.08
C TYR A 275 6.90 -16.76 -1.07
N PRO A 276 7.02 -16.54 -2.39
CA PRO A 276 6.62 -17.55 -3.36
C PRO A 276 7.55 -18.75 -3.35
N ASN A 277 7.04 -19.90 -3.81
CA ASN A 277 7.90 -21.02 -4.16
C ASN A 277 8.79 -20.67 -5.36
N PRO A 278 10.07 -21.10 -5.41
CA PRO A 278 10.99 -20.67 -6.46
C PRO A 278 10.60 -21.17 -7.85
N GLY A 279 10.96 -20.38 -8.86
CA GLY A 279 10.66 -20.69 -10.27
C GLY A 279 9.23 -20.36 -10.71
N LEU A 280 8.38 -19.84 -9.82
CA LEU A 280 6.96 -19.56 -10.10
C LEU A 280 6.75 -18.66 -11.33
N VAL A 281 7.57 -17.64 -11.53
CA VAL A 281 7.50 -16.76 -12.72
C VAL A 281 7.59 -17.55 -14.02
N ASN A 282 8.62 -18.41 -14.14
CA ASN A 282 8.85 -19.19 -15.36
C ASN A 282 7.75 -20.23 -15.58
N SER A 283 7.34 -20.92 -14.51
CA SER A 283 6.26 -21.91 -14.57
C SER A 283 4.93 -21.27 -14.95
N PHE A 284 4.63 -20.08 -14.41
CA PHE A 284 3.45 -19.30 -14.77
C PHE A 284 3.46 -18.86 -16.22
N LEU A 285 4.57 -18.28 -16.69
CA LEU A 285 4.72 -17.87 -18.08
C LEU A 285 4.61 -19.05 -19.06
N LYS A 286 5.18 -20.21 -18.71
CA LYS A 286 5.03 -21.45 -19.49
C LYS A 286 3.56 -21.90 -19.52
N MET A 287 2.88 -21.93 -18.38
CA MET A 287 1.46 -22.30 -18.27
C MET A 287 0.60 -21.38 -19.14
N ILE A 288 0.70 -20.06 -18.94
CA ILE A 288 -0.16 -19.08 -19.60
C ILE A 288 0.11 -18.98 -21.11
N SER A 289 1.33 -19.28 -21.58
CA SER A 289 1.63 -19.36 -23.01
C SER A 289 0.91 -20.50 -23.76
N ASN A 290 0.58 -21.58 -23.04
CA ASN A 290 -0.17 -22.72 -23.58
C ASN A 290 -1.65 -22.70 -23.13
N TYR A 291 -2.03 -21.72 -22.32
CA TYR A 291 -3.37 -21.59 -21.81
C TYR A 291 -4.25 -21.03 -22.93
N GLU A 292 -5.14 -21.87 -23.45
CA GLU A 292 -6.16 -21.39 -24.39
C GLU A 292 -7.07 -20.43 -23.63
N GLU A 293 -7.11 -19.16 -24.05
CA GLU A 293 -8.11 -18.18 -23.62
C GLU A 293 -9.49 -18.67 -24.05
N THR A 294 -10.02 -19.62 -23.29
CA THR A 294 -11.40 -20.07 -23.43
C THR A 294 -12.27 -18.97 -22.83
N ASN A 295 -12.86 -18.18 -23.73
CA ASN A 295 -13.77 -17.06 -23.48
C ASN A 295 -13.16 -15.87 -22.73
N GLY A 296 -13.44 -14.66 -23.24
CA GLY A 296 -12.93 -13.36 -22.76
C GLY A 296 -13.48 -12.89 -21.41
N GLY A 297 -13.56 -13.80 -20.43
CA GLY A 297 -13.93 -13.51 -19.05
C GLY A 297 -12.76 -13.04 -18.20
N ASN A 298 -13.06 -12.25 -17.17
CA ASN A 298 -12.09 -11.77 -16.19
C ASN A 298 -11.60 -12.95 -15.34
N LYS A 299 -10.28 -13.10 -15.20
CA LYS A 299 -9.70 -14.22 -14.46
C LYS A 299 -8.40 -13.85 -13.78
N VAL A 300 -8.17 -14.45 -12.61
CA VAL A 300 -6.93 -14.32 -11.83
C VAL A 300 -6.46 -15.68 -11.35
N PHE A 301 -5.15 -15.81 -11.13
CA PHE A 301 -4.51 -17.09 -10.83
C PHE A 301 -4.08 -17.14 -9.36
N VAL A 302 -4.83 -17.88 -8.56
CA VAL A 302 -4.73 -17.86 -7.10
C VAL A 302 -3.62 -18.78 -6.60
N LEU A 303 -2.85 -18.27 -5.62
CA LEU A 303 -1.82 -18.99 -4.90
C LEU A 303 -2.29 -19.26 -3.47
N PRO A 304 -2.38 -20.53 -3.03
CA PRO A 304 -2.66 -20.86 -1.64
C PRO A 304 -1.52 -20.39 -0.73
N ILE A 305 -1.85 -20.01 0.50
CA ILE A 305 -0.92 -19.39 1.44
C ILE A 305 -0.81 -20.26 2.69
N PHE A 306 0.41 -20.41 3.20
CA PHE A 306 0.72 -21.20 4.38
C PHE A 306 1.62 -20.41 5.34
N GLU A 307 1.47 -20.66 6.63
CA GLU A 307 2.42 -20.24 7.66
C GLU A 307 3.30 -21.43 8.03
N ILE A 308 4.58 -21.18 8.25
CA ILE A 308 5.53 -22.20 8.68
C ILE A 308 6.03 -21.93 10.10
N ASP A 309 6.49 -22.97 10.77
CA ASP A 309 7.12 -22.84 12.08
C ASP A 309 8.39 -21.95 12.00
N ALA A 310 8.62 -21.15 13.04
CA ALA A 310 9.76 -20.25 13.11
C ALA A 310 11.11 -21.00 13.08
N SER A 311 11.15 -22.27 13.51
CA SER A 311 12.35 -23.09 13.40
C SER A 311 12.81 -23.34 11.97
N LEU A 312 11.96 -23.10 10.97
CA LEU A 312 12.21 -23.34 9.55
C LEU A 312 12.45 -22.06 8.74
N GLU A 313 12.64 -20.90 9.39
CA GLU A 313 12.87 -19.61 8.72
C GLU A 313 14.00 -19.64 7.68
N GLN A 314 15.02 -20.46 7.89
CA GLN A 314 16.17 -20.62 6.98
C GLN A 314 16.01 -21.74 5.94
N GLN A 315 14.95 -22.54 6.04
CA GLN A 315 14.71 -23.75 5.22
C GLN A 315 13.24 -23.80 4.79
N LEU A 316 12.82 -22.79 4.03
CA LEU A 316 11.48 -22.73 3.46
C LEU A 316 11.28 -23.85 2.43
N PRO A 317 10.07 -24.44 2.31
CA PRO A 317 9.82 -25.50 1.33
C PRO A 317 10.01 -24.99 -0.10
N GLU A 318 10.85 -25.68 -0.87
CA GLU A 318 11.18 -25.33 -2.26
C GLU A 318 10.06 -25.72 -3.24
N ASP A 319 9.31 -26.77 -2.90
CA ASP A 319 8.27 -27.35 -3.75
C ASP A 319 7.05 -27.79 -2.92
N LYS A 320 5.97 -28.15 -3.62
CA LYS A 320 4.72 -28.56 -2.98
C LYS A 320 4.88 -29.86 -2.18
N LYS A 321 5.74 -30.78 -2.61
CA LYS A 321 5.97 -32.05 -1.91
C LYS A 321 6.60 -31.81 -0.54
N GLN A 322 7.60 -30.93 -0.45
CA GLN A 322 8.19 -30.49 0.81
C GLN A 322 7.14 -29.80 1.69
N LEU A 323 6.34 -28.89 1.12
CA LEU A 323 5.26 -28.23 1.87
C LEU A 323 4.25 -29.24 2.44
N VAL A 324 3.82 -30.24 1.67
CA VAL A 324 2.91 -31.29 2.14
C VAL A 324 3.52 -32.09 3.29
N SER A 325 4.80 -32.47 3.19
CA SER A 325 5.51 -33.11 4.30
C SER A 325 5.53 -32.22 5.56
N LEU A 326 5.71 -30.91 5.43
CA LEU A 326 5.65 -29.99 6.56
C LEU A 326 4.23 -29.89 7.16
N LEU A 327 3.19 -29.92 6.34
CA LEU A 327 1.79 -29.94 6.80
C LEU A 327 1.47 -31.22 7.58
N GLU A 328 1.91 -32.38 7.08
CA GLU A 328 1.74 -33.69 7.76
C GLU A 328 2.44 -33.71 9.12
N ASN A 329 3.64 -33.12 9.19
CA ASN A 329 4.42 -32.99 10.42
C ASN A 329 3.96 -31.83 11.33
N LYS A 330 2.91 -31.09 10.96
CA LYS A 330 2.38 -29.92 11.70
C LYS A 330 3.40 -28.78 11.88
N LEU A 331 4.40 -28.72 11.00
CA LEU A 331 5.40 -27.65 10.90
C LEU A 331 4.96 -26.54 9.93
N ALA A 332 3.86 -26.75 9.22
CA ALA A 332 3.16 -25.74 8.44
C ALA A 332 1.66 -25.80 8.73
N VAL A 333 0.96 -24.69 8.53
CA VAL A 333 -0.51 -24.59 8.60
C VAL A 333 -1.04 -23.69 7.48
N PRO A 334 -2.31 -23.82 7.06
CA PRO A 334 -2.94 -22.81 6.21
C PRO A 334 -2.84 -21.41 6.82
N PHE A 335 -2.70 -20.39 5.97
CA PHE A 335 -2.49 -19.03 6.44
C PHE A 335 -3.61 -18.51 7.33
N HIS A 336 -3.23 -17.92 8.47
CA HIS A 336 -4.14 -17.43 9.49
C HIS A 336 -5.07 -18.53 10.05
N TYR A 337 -4.65 -19.80 10.03
CA TYR A 337 -5.45 -20.92 10.54
C TYR A 337 -5.91 -20.71 11.99
N ARG A 338 -5.10 -20.06 12.83
CA ARG A 338 -5.43 -19.77 14.23
C ARG A 338 -6.17 -18.43 14.45
N ILE A 339 -6.31 -17.62 13.40
CA ILE A 339 -6.84 -16.25 13.46
C ILE A 339 -8.19 -16.16 12.74
N CYS A 340 -8.21 -16.57 11.48
CA CYS A 340 -9.39 -16.65 10.65
C CYS A 340 -9.28 -17.85 9.68
N PRO A 341 -9.65 -19.07 10.14
CA PRO A 341 -9.50 -20.29 9.35
C PRO A 341 -10.20 -20.26 7.98
N HIS A 342 -11.23 -19.42 7.82
CA HIS A 342 -12.01 -19.33 6.58
C HIS A 342 -11.58 -18.19 5.65
N CYS A 343 -10.82 -17.20 6.13
CA CYS A 343 -10.51 -16.00 5.35
C CYS A 343 -9.64 -16.31 4.13
N HIS A 344 -8.64 -17.18 4.27
CA HIS A 344 -7.71 -17.52 3.17
C HIS A 344 -7.84 -18.97 2.69
N LYS A 345 -8.76 -19.76 3.27
CA LYS A 345 -8.98 -21.15 2.87
C LYS A 345 -9.53 -21.21 1.46
N ILE A 346 -8.74 -21.82 0.57
CA ILE A 346 -9.14 -22.04 -0.81
C ILE A 346 -10.29 -23.07 -0.90
N PRO A 347 -11.17 -22.96 -1.90
CA PRO A 347 -12.05 -24.05 -2.30
C PRO A 347 -11.26 -25.34 -2.57
N ARG A 348 -11.75 -26.49 -2.08
CA ARG A 348 -11.12 -27.82 -2.21
C ARG A 348 -9.68 -27.88 -1.66
N ALA A 349 -9.40 -27.16 -0.56
CA ALA A 349 -8.07 -27.10 0.07
C ALA A 349 -7.50 -28.49 0.44
N GLU A 350 -8.35 -29.37 0.98
CA GLU A 350 -7.94 -30.73 1.35
C GLU A 350 -7.49 -31.53 0.12
N GLU A 351 -8.22 -31.43 -1.00
CA GLU A 351 -7.88 -32.09 -2.26
C GLU A 351 -6.62 -31.50 -2.89
N TRP A 352 -6.42 -30.17 -2.78
CA TRP A 352 -5.21 -29.52 -3.24
C TRP A 352 -3.96 -30.08 -2.56
N VAL A 353 -4.01 -30.33 -1.25
CA VAL A 353 -2.91 -30.97 -0.49
C VAL A 353 -2.69 -32.41 -0.95
N LEU A 354 -3.77 -33.20 -1.10
CA LEU A 354 -3.69 -34.62 -1.49
C LEU A 354 -3.11 -34.86 -2.89
N LEU A 355 -3.16 -33.87 -3.78
CA LEU A 355 -2.54 -33.97 -5.11
C LEU A 355 -1.01 -33.86 -5.10
N GLY A 356 -0.40 -33.44 -3.98
CA GLY A 356 1.04 -33.13 -3.90
C GLY A 356 1.99 -34.26 -4.32
N ASP A 357 1.58 -35.52 -4.17
CA ASP A 357 2.41 -36.69 -4.55
C ASP A 357 2.09 -37.27 -5.94
N LYS A 358 1.05 -36.77 -6.61
CA LYS A 358 0.45 -37.44 -7.80
C LYS A 358 0.47 -36.61 -9.08
N GLU A 359 0.81 -35.32 -9.02
CA GLU A 359 0.81 -34.45 -10.18
C GLU A 359 2.20 -34.29 -10.82
N GLU A 360 2.18 -34.04 -12.13
CA GLU A 360 3.33 -33.54 -12.88
C GLU A 360 3.84 -32.23 -12.27
N GLU A 361 5.15 -31.98 -12.35
CA GLU A 361 5.79 -30.76 -11.84
C GLU A 361 5.26 -29.48 -12.50
N ASP A 362 4.63 -29.58 -13.67
CA ASP A 362 4.13 -28.45 -14.44
C ASP A 362 2.97 -27.73 -13.72
N LEU A 363 3.02 -26.39 -13.77
CA LEU A 363 1.98 -25.53 -13.23
C LEU A 363 0.73 -25.56 -14.12
N LYS A 364 -0.43 -25.79 -13.50
CA LYS A 364 -1.75 -25.90 -14.13
C LYS A 364 -2.83 -25.30 -13.23
N VAL A 365 -4.00 -25.07 -13.81
CA VAL A 365 -5.21 -24.73 -13.03
C VAL A 365 -5.77 -26.01 -12.42
N PHE A 366 -5.77 -26.09 -11.09
CA PHE A 366 -6.35 -27.19 -10.32
C PHE A 366 -7.88 -27.09 -10.25
N HIS A 367 -8.38 -25.89 -9.97
CA HIS A 367 -9.81 -25.65 -9.80
C HIS A 367 -10.16 -24.19 -10.10
N VAL A 368 -11.32 -23.97 -10.72
CA VAL A 368 -11.88 -22.64 -10.95
C VAL A 368 -13.01 -22.43 -9.95
N ALA A 369 -12.95 -21.33 -9.22
CA ALA A 369 -13.95 -20.97 -8.22
C ALA A 369 -14.35 -19.50 -8.32
N ASN A 370 -15.46 -19.15 -7.67
CA ASN A 370 -15.94 -17.78 -7.59
C ASN A 370 -16.08 -17.34 -6.13
N ARG A 371 -16.00 -16.03 -5.88
CA ARG A 371 -16.08 -15.44 -4.54
C ARG A 371 -17.53 -15.27 -4.06
N THR A 372 -18.27 -16.38 -4.02
CA THR A 372 -19.70 -16.43 -3.67
C THR A 372 -19.99 -17.54 -2.64
N GLY A 373 -21.20 -17.55 -2.08
CA GLY A 373 -21.64 -18.58 -1.13
C GLY A 373 -20.72 -18.66 0.09
N ILE A 374 -20.23 -19.85 0.43
CA ILE A 374 -19.34 -20.06 1.59
C ILE A 374 -17.97 -19.36 1.44
N HIS A 375 -17.60 -18.94 0.23
CA HIS A 375 -16.35 -18.26 -0.09
C HIS A 375 -16.54 -16.76 -0.35
N ALA A 376 -17.71 -16.19 -0.01
CA ALA A 376 -18.02 -14.78 -0.27
C ALA A 376 -17.11 -13.78 0.48
N HIS A 377 -16.47 -14.23 1.56
CA HIS A 377 -15.45 -13.45 2.30
C HIS A 377 -14.02 -13.97 2.11
N TRP A 378 -13.79 -14.86 1.14
CA TRP A 378 -12.44 -15.34 0.84
C TRP A 378 -11.56 -14.19 0.35
N GLU A 379 -10.33 -14.12 0.85
CA GLU A 379 -9.28 -13.15 0.52
C GLU A 379 -8.12 -13.86 -0.20
N PRO A 380 -8.27 -14.15 -1.52
CA PRO A 380 -7.21 -14.78 -2.29
C PRO A 380 -6.05 -13.82 -2.55
N ILE A 381 -4.82 -14.36 -2.60
CA ILE A 381 -3.67 -13.69 -3.21
C ILE A 381 -3.43 -14.36 -4.56
N TYR A 382 -3.22 -13.56 -5.60
CA TYR A 382 -3.24 -14.05 -6.97
C TYR A 382 -2.27 -13.31 -7.88
N ILE A 383 -1.85 -14.00 -8.94
CA ILE A 383 -1.27 -13.39 -10.13
C ILE A 383 -2.43 -12.90 -11.00
N GLY A 384 -2.49 -11.60 -11.22
CA GLY A 384 -3.47 -10.93 -12.05
C GLY A 384 -2.80 -10.02 -13.06
N THR A 385 -3.54 -9.08 -13.62
CA THR A 385 -3.01 -8.03 -14.48
C THR A 385 -2.94 -6.70 -13.75
N LYS A 386 -2.12 -5.79 -14.28
CA LYS A 386 -2.08 -4.39 -13.81
C LYS A 386 -3.46 -3.69 -13.91
N ASP A 387 -4.32 -4.16 -14.81
CA ASP A 387 -5.62 -3.56 -15.11
C ASP A 387 -6.76 -4.12 -14.24
N ASP A 388 -6.49 -5.18 -13.45
CA ASP A 388 -7.49 -5.70 -12.50
C ASP A 388 -7.90 -4.62 -11.46
N PRO A 389 -9.07 -4.75 -10.82
CA PRO A 389 -9.53 -3.81 -9.81
C PRO A 389 -8.47 -3.44 -8.76
N GLY A 390 -8.30 -2.13 -8.56
CA GLY A 390 -7.43 -1.57 -7.53
C GLY A 390 -8.03 -1.68 -6.13
N TYR A 391 -7.23 -1.32 -5.13
CA TYR A 391 -7.64 -1.30 -3.73
C TYR A 391 -8.19 0.08 -3.34
N ASP A 392 -9.20 0.14 -2.47
CA ASP A 392 -9.74 1.44 -2.04
C ASP A 392 -8.77 2.16 -1.09
N GLU A 393 -8.20 3.28 -1.55
CA GLU A 393 -7.14 4.01 -0.84
C GLU A 393 -7.61 4.76 0.41
N ARG A 394 -8.91 4.82 0.66
CA ARG A 394 -9.47 5.39 1.89
C ARG A 394 -9.29 4.45 3.09
N LEU A 395 -8.98 3.18 2.82
CA LEU A 395 -8.79 2.13 3.83
C LEU A 395 -7.33 2.05 4.27
N ASN A 396 -7.13 1.86 5.57
CA ASN A 396 -5.83 1.67 6.19
C ASN A 396 -5.71 0.27 6.83
N TRP A 397 -4.48 -0.12 7.13
CA TRP A 397 -4.19 -1.41 7.74
C TRP A 397 -4.84 -1.57 9.11
N GLU A 398 -4.88 -0.51 9.93
CA GLU A 398 -5.42 -0.55 11.29
C GLU A 398 -6.95 -0.81 11.35
N GLY A 399 -7.67 -0.44 10.29
CA GLY A 399 -9.11 -0.63 10.22
C GLY A 399 -9.57 -2.05 9.86
N LEU A 400 -8.67 -2.94 9.42
CA LEU A 400 -8.97 -4.29 8.89
C LEU A 400 -9.90 -4.28 7.66
N LYS A 401 -10.09 -5.43 7.01
CA LYS A 401 -10.92 -5.56 5.80
C LYS A 401 -10.49 -4.63 4.65
N ASP A 402 -9.24 -4.21 4.62
CA ASP A 402 -8.67 -3.30 3.61
C ASP A 402 -8.63 -3.91 2.19
N LYS A 403 -8.76 -5.24 2.06
CA LYS A 403 -8.86 -5.95 0.77
C LYS A 403 -10.31 -6.28 0.37
N MET A 404 -11.27 -6.22 1.30
CA MET A 404 -12.61 -6.75 1.07
C MET A 404 -13.42 -5.97 0.03
N THR A 405 -13.19 -4.66 -0.08
CA THR A 405 -13.85 -3.83 -1.11
C THR A 405 -13.36 -4.17 -2.51
N GLN A 406 -12.07 -4.48 -2.68
CA GLN A 406 -11.55 -5.03 -3.93
C GLN A 406 -12.18 -6.40 -4.22
N GLY A 407 -12.27 -7.27 -3.19
CA GLY A 407 -12.94 -8.57 -3.31
C GLY A 407 -14.40 -8.46 -3.76
N LEU A 408 -15.13 -7.44 -3.32
CA LEU A 408 -16.48 -7.14 -3.81
C LEU A 408 -16.45 -6.83 -5.32
N VAL A 409 -15.57 -5.92 -5.76
CA VAL A 409 -15.47 -5.53 -7.17
C VAL A 409 -15.14 -6.73 -8.06
N LEU A 410 -14.22 -7.60 -7.63
CA LEU A 410 -13.91 -8.84 -8.36
C LEU A 410 -15.16 -9.73 -8.52
N CYS A 411 -15.97 -9.87 -7.47
CA CYS A 411 -17.21 -10.64 -7.52
C CYS A 411 -18.26 -10.02 -8.46
N LEU A 412 -18.45 -8.70 -8.40
CA LEU A 412 -19.39 -7.97 -9.24
C LEU A 412 -19.01 -8.00 -10.72
N LEU A 413 -17.71 -8.08 -11.02
CA LEU A 413 -17.16 -8.16 -12.38
C LEU A 413 -16.96 -9.61 -12.87
N ASP A 414 -17.57 -10.59 -12.21
CA ASP A 414 -17.54 -12.01 -12.61
C ASP A 414 -16.12 -12.59 -12.76
N TYR A 415 -15.20 -12.16 -11.89
CA TYR A 415 -13.86 -12.74 -11.89
C TYR A 415 -13.88 -14.22 -11.50
N GLU A 416 -13.30 -15.04 -12.37
CA GLU A 416 -12.96 -16.43 -12.07
C GLU A 416 -11.64 -16.52 -11.30
N MET A 417 -11.63 -17.30 -10.22
CA MET A 417 -10.47 -17.56 -9.38
C MET A 417 -9.85 -18.91 -9.76
N HIS A 418 -8.82 -18.88 -10.60
CA HIS A 418 -8.13 -20.05 -11.12
C HIS A 418 -7.05 -20.48 -10.13
N ILE A 419 -7.35 -21.44 -9.28
CA ILE A 419 -6.44 -21.93 -8.23
C ILE A 419 -5.34 -22.76 -8.87
N LEU A 420 -4.09 -22.39 -8.64
CA LEU A 420 -2.93 -23.06 -9.21
C LEU A 420 -2.56 -24.30 -8.38
N ASN A 421 -2.16 -25.37 -9.08
CA ASN A 421 -1.90 -26.66 -8.46
C ASN A 421 -0.59 -26.74 -7.65
N ASN A 422 0.50 -26.14 -8.16
CA ASN A 422 1.86 -26.25 -7.60
C ASN A 422 2.46 -24.89 -7.18
N GLY A 423 1.74 -23.78 -7.41
CA GLY A 423 2.16 -22.45 -6.95
C GLY A 423 1.60 -22.16 -5.56
N PHE A 424 2.43 -21.66 -4.65
CA PHE A 424 2.01 -21.31 -3.28
C PHE A 424 2.86 -20.17 -2.70
N LEU A 425 2.38 -19.58 -1.61
CA LEU A 425 3.06 -18.56 -0.82
C LEU A 425 3.30 -19.05 0.61
N ILE A 426 4.46 -18.70 1.16
CA ILE A 426 4.86 -18.97 2.53
C ILE A 426 4.98 -17.67 3.30
N HIS A 427 4.20 -17.54 4.36
CA HIS A 427 4.38 -16.51 5.37
C HIS A 427 5.44 -16.96 6.38
N SER A 428 6.47 -16.15 6.55
CA SER A 428 7.57 -16.36 7.51
C SER A 428 8.05 -14.98 8.02
N PRO A 429 8.41 -14.81 9.31
CA PRO A 429 8.61 -15.85 10.32
C PRO A 429 7.37 -16.29 11.09
N GLY A 430 7.27 -17.60 11.33
CA GLY A 430 6.42 -18.22 12.33
C GLY A 430 4.92 -18.30 12.04
N ILE A 431 4.24 -19.11 12.86
CA ILE A 431 2.78 -19.28 12.85
C ILE A 431 2.14 -18.27 13.79
N LYS A 432 1.37 -17.34 13.25
CA LYS A 432 0.68 -16.33 14.06
C LYS A 432 -0.39 -16.99 14.92
N SER A 433 -0.36 -16.70 16.23
CA SER A 433 -1.23 -17.33 17.22
C SER A 433 -2.36 -16.42 17.72
N LYS A 434 -2.28 -15.11 17.49
CA LYS A 434 -3.29 -14.13 17.90
C LYS A 434 -3.57 -13.16 16.76
N GLY A 435 -4.86 -12.94 16.50
CA GLY A 435 -5.32 -12.03 15.45
C GLY A 435 -5.39 -10.57 15.91
N PRO A 436 -5.47 -9.62 14.97
CA PRO A 436 -5.61 -8.20 15.28
C PRO A 436 -6.88 -7.83 16.06
N SER A 437 -7.92 -8.68 16.03
CA SER A 437 -9.16 -8.48 16.78
C SER A 437 -8.95 -8.49 18.31
N HIS A 438 -7.84 -9.03 18.79
CA HIS A 438 -7.47 -9.02 20.21
C HIS A 438 -6.76 -7.71 20.63
N GLU A 439 -6.45 -6.82 19.68
CA GLU A 439 -5.74 -5.58 19.94
C GLU A 439 -6.71 -4.45 20.29
N GLN A 440 -6.84 -4.15 21.58
CA GLN A 440 -7.79 -3.14 22.05
C GLN A 440 -7.49 -1.73 21.51
N TRP A 441 -6.24 -1.41 21.20
CA TRP A 441 -5.80 -0.08 20.76
C TRP A 441 -6.42 0.35 19.41
N ARG A 442 -6.73 -0.60 18.52
CA ARG A 442 -7.26 -0.33 17.17
C ARG A 442 -8.79 -0.42 17.03
N LYS A 443 -9.52 -0.75 18.11
CA LYS A 443 -11.00 -0.91 18.07
C LYS A 443 -11.73 0.30 17.48
N LYS A 444 -11.28 1.51 17.82
CA LYS A 444 -11.86 2.76 17.28
C LYS A 444 -11.65 2.86 15.77
N LEU A 445 -10.45 2.53 15.28
CA LEU A 445 -10.10 2.57 13.86
C LEU A 445 -10.90 1.54 13.05
N ILE A 446 -11.09 0.34 13.60
CA ILE A 446 -11.97 -0.69 13.02
C ILE A 446 -13.40 -0.17 12.88
N SER A 447 -13.96 0.44 13.92
CA SER A 447 -15.33 0.98 13.87
C SER A 447 -15.47 2.13 12.86
N GLN A 448 -14.49 3.02 12.79
CA GLN A 448 -14.47 4.11 11.82
C GLN A 448 -14.37 3.59 10.38
N GLN A 449 -13.48 2.63 10.13
CA GLN A 449 -13.32 2.02 8.81
C GLN A 449 -14.58 1.25 8.39
N PHE A 450 -15.21 0.52 9.31
CA PHE A 450 -16.49 -0.14 9.06
C PHE A 450 -17.58 0.85 8.61
N GLN A 451 -17.68 2.01 9.27
CA GLN A 451 -18.64 3.06 8.86
C GLN A 451 -18.33 3.62 7.47
N ILE A 452 -17.05 3.84 7.15
CA ILE A 452 -16.64 4.30 5.82
C ILE A 452 -17.00 3.25 4.76
N ILE A 453 -16.69 1.98 5.01
CA ILE A 453 -17.01 0.88 4.10
C ILE A 453 -18.52 0.82 3.82
N HIS A 454 -19.35 0.78 4.86
CA HIS A 454 -20.79 0.54 4.67
C HIS A 454 -21.59 1.77 4.24
N ASN A 455 -21.20 2.97 4.68
CA ASN A 455 -21.98 4.18 4.42
C ASN A 455 -21.50 4.98 3.21
N ILE A 456 -20.26 4.72 2.73
CA ILE A 456 -19.64 5.49 1.65
C ILE A 456 -19.19 4.55 0.53
N ILE A 457 -18.25 3.65 0.80
CA ILE A 457 -17.59 2.85 -0.25
C ILE A 457 -18.58 1.89 -0.91
N LEU A 458 -19.31 1.11 -0.11
CA LEU A 458 -20.22 0.10 -0.62
C LEU A 458 -21.33 0.70 -1.53
N PRO A 459 -22.02 1.79 -1.15
CA PRO A 459 -22.94 2.48 -2.05
C PRO A 459 -22.29 2.96 -3.35
N GLU A 460 -21.08 3.51 -3.31
CA GLU A 460 -20.36 3.96 -4.50
C GLU A 460 -20.01 2.79 -5.43
N LEU A 461 -19.51 1.68 -4.89
CA LEU A 461 -19.17 0.49 -5.67
C LEU A 461 -20.41 -0.14 -6.31
N LYS A 462 -21.53 -0.18 -5.59
CA LYS A 462 -22.81 -0.64 -6.14
C LYS A 462 -23.31 0.24 -7.28
N LEU A 463 -23.08 1.56 -7.19
CA LEU A 463 -23.42 2.48 -8.28
C LEU A 463 -22.53 2.28 -9.51
N LEU A 464 -21.22 2.03 -9.31
CA LEU A 464 -20.25 1.88 -10.40
C LEU A 464 -20.32 0.52 -11.10
N TYR A 465 -20.54 -0.55 -10.35
CA TYR A 465 -20.43 -1.94 -10.83
C TYR A 465 -21.74 -2.73 -10.78
N GLY A 466 -22.81 -2.13 -10.27
CA GLY A 466 -24.10 -2.79 -10.08
C GLY A 466 -24.17 -3.61 -8.79
N GLU A 467 -25.24 -4.38 -8.67
CA GLU A 467 -25.48 -5.29 -7.55
C GLU A 467 -25.63 -6.72 -8.04
N LYS A 468 -25.12 -7.68 -7.25
CA LYS A 468 -25.24 -9.10 -7.54
C LYS A 468 -25.40 -9.90 -6.26
N ASP A 469 -26.38 -10.79 -6.23
CA ASP A 469 -26.62 -11.68 -5.10
C ASP A 469 -25.40 -12.55 -4.81
N GLY A 470 -25.03 -12.63 -3.52
CA GLY A 470 -23.87 -13.39 -3.05
C GLY A 470 -22.54 -12.63 -3.08
N CYS A 471 -22.47 -11.43 -3.66
CA CYS A 471 -21.28 -10.56 -3.60
C CYS A 471 -21.34 -9.63 -2.38
N VAL A 472 -20.36 -9.73 -1.48
CA VAL A 472 -20.34 -9.01 -0.19
C VAL A 472 -18.95 -8.48 0.17
N VAL A 473 -18.91 -7.57 1.16
CA VAL A 473 -17.67 -7.05 1.80
C VAL A 473 -17.40 -7.75 3.12
#